data_AF-A0A023PZD1-F1
#
_entry.id   AF-A0A023PZD1-F1
#
_cell.length_a   1.000
_cell.length_b   1.000
_cell.length_c   1.000
_cell.angle_alpha   90.00
_cell.angle_beta   90.00
_cell.angle_gamma   90.00
#
_symmetry.space_group_name_H-M   'P 1'
#
loop_
_entity.id
_entity.type
_entity.pdbx_description
1 polymer ?
#
loop_
_entity_poly.entity_id
_entity_poly.type
_entity_poly.pdbx_seq_one_letter_code
_entity_poly.pdbx_strand_id
1 'polypeptide(L)'
;MSDNNLTITERLTNVSARANALCDTVQNQMGLINQALDSKSTELDTQYENFKAGMVESINGLNVYKEGLTKRFSFKQHLSAGGYTSAADGPDESYRYCLAPKDPYYVNLIEFDAQHIGNSFGSDGDTFKCDFVMSHRGMATYYDHLVIYGASSHDCVSARIEVKHIMHDTALKLFISEPGEAPRFIDITKADVGKTLTVFFRQIGKGYGNGIGRVSLFVDTRPHCGSERAFTATCEYTSVNGRPCAQRVSHNQPSWEQ
;
A
#
# COMPACT_ATOMS: atom_id res chain seq x y z
N MET A 1 -17.33 73.93 -39.38
CA MET A 1 -17.12 72.59 -39.97
C MET A 1 -16.07 72.77 -41.06
N SER A 2 -14.85 72.23 -40.89
CA SER A 2 -13.83 72.33 -41.93
C SER A 2 -13.96 71.16 -42.89
N ASP A 3 -14.15 71.46 -44.17
CA ASP A 3 -14.21 70.47 -45.24
C ASP A 3 -12.83 69.85 -45.49
N ASN A 4 -12.64 68.61 -45.01
CA ASN A 4 -11.45 67.79 -45.28
C ASN A 4 -11.45 67.30 -46.75
N ASN A 5 -11.03 68.15 -47.69
CA ASN A 5 -10.79 67.75 -49.07
C ASN A 5 -9.39 67.13 -49.25
N LEU A 6 -9.17 65.96 -48.67
CA LEU A 6 -8.00 65.11 -48.96
C LEU A 6 -8.10 64.53 -50.37
N THR A 7 -6.99 64.55 -51.10
CA THR A 7 -6.83 63.87 -52.40
C THR A 7 -7.01 62.35 -52.25
N ILE A 8 -7.34 61.67 -53.36
CA ILE A 8 -7.51 60.20 -53.37
C ILE A 8 -6.24 59.50 -52.86
N THR A 9 -5.06 59.98 -53.24
CA THR A 9 -3.77 59.46 -52.78
C THR A 9 -3.61 59.59 -51.27
N GLU A 10 -3.93 60.76 -50.68
CA GLU A 10 -3.86 60.95 -49.23
C GLU A 10 -4.87 60.08 -48.46
N ARG A 11 -6.07 59.87 -49.03
CA ARG A 11 -7.07 58.95 -48.47
C ARG A 11 -6.55 57.51 -48.48
N LEU A 12 -5.95 57.05 -49.58
CA LEU A 12 -5.38 55.71 -49.68
C LEU A 12 -4.19 55.50 -48.72
N THR A 13 -3.31 56.50 -48.59
CA THR A 13 -2.21 56.48 -47.61
C THR A 13 -2.74 56.37 -46.18
N ASN A 14 -3.77 57.15 -45.82
CA ASN A 14 -4.40 57.07 -44.50
C ASN A 14 -5.08 55.72 -44.24
N VAL A 15 -5.72 55.13 -45.25
CA VAL A 15 -6.31 53.78 -45.14
C VAL A 15 -5.21 52.74 -44.92
N SER A 16 -4.12 52.79 -45.69
CA SER A 16 -2.97 51.88 -45.54
C SER A 16 -2.32 51.99 -44.17
N ALA A 17 -2.08 53.21 -43.66
CA ALA A 17 -1.53 53.43 -42.33
C ALA A 17 -2.45 52.85 -41.22
N ARG A 18 -3.76 53.05 -41.34
CA ARG A 18 -4.74 52.49 -40.40
C ARG A 18 -4.82 50.96 -40.48
N ALA A 19 -4.69 50.38 -41.68
CA ALA A 19 -4.67 48.93 -41.87
C ALA A 19 -3.43 48.31 -41.22
N ASN A 20 -2.25 48.89 -41.43
CA ASN A 20 -1.01 48.43 -40.79
C ASN A 20 -1.08 48.54 -39.26
N ALA A 21 -1.59 49.66 -38.73
CA ALA A 21 -1.78 49.82 -37.29
C ALA A 21 -2.75 48.78 -36.69
N LEU A 22 -3.78 48.38 -37.44
CA LEU A 22 -4.68 47.30 -37.03
C LEU A 22 -3.95 45.95 -37.04
N CYS A 23 -3.18 45.64 -38.08
CA CYS A 23 -2.37 44.42 -38.15
C CYS A 23 -1.39 44.31 -36.97
N ASP A 24 -0.67 45.40 -36.66
CA ASP A 24 0.26 45.46 -35.53
C ASP A 24 -0.48 45.26 -34.20
N THR A 25 -1.67 45.85 -34.06
CA THR A 25 -2.52 45.66 -32.88
C THR A 25 -2.95 44.20 -32.73
N VAL A 26 -3.40 43.56 -33.82
CA VAL A 26 -3.79 42.15 -33.81
C VAL A 26 -2.61 41.26 -33.46
N GLN A 27 -1.43 41.49 -34.03
CA GLN A 27 -0.23 40.70 -33.75
C GLN A 27 0.22 40.84 -32.28
N ASN A 28 0.19 42.05 -31.73
CA ASN A 28 0.47 42.27 -30.32
C ASN A 28 -0.54 41.56 -29.41
N GLN A 29 -1.83 41.65 -29.73
CA GLN A 29 -2.87 40.95 -28.96
C GLN A 29 -2.74 39.43 -29.05
N MET A 30 -2.40 38.87 -30.22
CA MET A 30 -2.08 37.45 -30.36
C MET A 30 -0.89 37.03 -29.47
N GLY A 31 0.15 37.86 -29.41
CA GLY A 31 1.29 37.63 -28.51
C GLY A 31 0.89 37.58 -27.05
N LEU A 32 0.07 38.54 -26.60
CA LEU A 32 -0.45 38.59 -25.23
C LEU A 32 -1.35 37.39 -24.91
N ILE A 33 -2.20 36.98 -25.84
CA ILE A 33 -3.06 35.79 -25.70
C ILE A 33 -2.21 34.53 -25.51
N ASN A 34 -1.19 34.34 -26.35
CA ASN A 34 -0.32 33.18 -26.25
C ASN A 34 0.44 33.15 -24.90
N GLN A 35 0.99 34.28 -24.46
CA GLN A 35 1.65 34.38 -23.16
C GLN A 35 0.72 34.05 -21.99
N ALA A 36 -0.52 34.55 -22.03
CA ALA A 36 -1.52 34.25 -21.01
C ALA A 36 -1.90 32.76 -21.00
N LEU A 37 -2.02 32.14 -22.18
CA LEU A 37 -2.32 30.73 -22.32
C LEU A 37 -1.19 29.85 -21.77
N ASP A 38 0.07 30.14 -22.13
CA ASP A 38 1.24 29.40 -21.66
C ASP A 38 1.39 29.48 -20.13
N SER A 39 1.19 30.68 -19.58
CA SER A 39 1.20 30.89 -18.13
C SER A 39 0.09 30.09 -17.44
N LYS A 40 -1.12 30.05 -18.02
CA LYS A 40 -2.24 29.31 -17.44
C LYS A 40 -2.06 27.80 -17.55
N SER A 41 -1.48 27.31 -18.65
CA SER A 41 -1.12 25.89 -18.81
C SER A 41 -0.13 25.46 -17.74
N THR A 42 0.93 26.24 -17.52
CA THR A 42 1.95 25.95 -16.50
C THR A 42 1.37 25.93 -15.09
N GLU A 43 0.48 26.87 -14.77
CA GLU A 43 -0.23 26.91 -13.49
C GLU A 43 -1.10 25.66 -13.30
N LEU A 44 -1.82 25.25 -14.36
CA LEU A 44 -2.68 24.07 -14.33
C LEU A 44 -1.88 22.78 -14.14
N ASP A 45 -0.78 22.62 -14.87
CA ASP A 45 0.12 21.46 -14.73
C ASP A 45 0.69 21.36 -13.31
N THR A 46 1.07 22.50 -12.74
CA THR A 46 1.55 22.59 -11.35
C THR A 46 0.47 22.20 -10.35
N GLN A 47 -0.75 22.71 -10.51
CA GLN A 47 -1.88 22.37 -9.64
C GLN A 47 -2.24 20.89 -9.74
N TYR A 48 -2.19 20.32 -10.95
CA TYR A 48 -2.46 18.91 -11.19
C TYR A 48 -1.43 18.00 -10.51
N GLU A 49 -0.14 18.27 -10.66
CA GLU A 49 0.89 17.47 -10.01
C GLU A 49 0.85 17.60 -8.47
N ASN A 50 0.56 18.79 -7.94
CA ASN A 50 0.35 18.97 -6.50
C ASN A 50 -0.86 18.17 -5.98
N PHE A 51 -1.96 18.19 -6.72
CA PHE A 51 -3.15 17.41 -6.38
C PHE A 51 -2.85 15.91 -6.37
N LYS A 52 -2.17 15.41 -7.41
CA LYS A 52 -1.78 14.01 -7.54
C LYS A 52 -0.83 13.56 -6.43
N ALA A 53 0.15 14.37 -6.06
CA ALA A 53 1.06 14.11 -4.94
C ALA A 53 0.32 14.05 -3.58
N GLY A 54 -0.77 14.82 -3.46
CA GLY A 54 -1.69 14.75 -2.32
C GLY A 54 -2.46 13.42 -2.25
N MET A 55 -2.71 12.76 -3.39
CA MET A 55 -3.52 11.54 -3.47
C MET A 55 -2.72 10.24 -3.43
N VAL A 56 -1.48 10.22 -3.92
CA VAL A 56 -0.68 8.99 -4.00
C VAL A 56 0.77 9.27 -3.63
N GLU A 57 1.36 8.37 -2.85
CA GLU A 57 2.79 8.35 -2.56
C GLU A 57 3.36 6.95 -2.70
N SER A 58 4.65 6.84 -3.05
CA SER A 58 5.33 5.54 -3.12
C SER A 58 6.07 5.30 -1.81
N ILE A 59 5.67 4.27 -1.06
CA ILE A 59 6.32 3.86 0.19
C ILE A 59 6.74 2.39 0.06
N ASN A 60 8.03 2.12 0.29
CA ASN A 60 8.60 0.77 0.23
C ASN A 60 8.26 0.01 -1.07
N GLY A 61 8.17 0.74 -2.18
CA GLY A 61 7.89 0.20 -3.52
C GLY A 61 6.41 -0.10 -3.79
N LEU A 62 5.48 0.34 -2.95
CA LEU A 62 4.04 0.29 -3.21
C LEU A 62 3.45 1.69 -3.32
N ASN A 63 2.47 1.85 -4.21
CA ASN A 63 1.63 3.03 -4.25
C ASN A 63 0.66 2.99 -3.07
N VAL A 64 0.71 4.02 -2.24
CA VAL A 64 -0.19 4.28 -1.13
C VAL A 64 -1.12 5.41 -1.52
N TYR A 65 -2.41 5.11 -1.59
CA TYR A 65 -3.48 6.05 -1.91
C TYR A 65 -3.98 6.73 -0.64
N LYS A 66 -4.20 8.04 -0.70
CA LYS A 66 -4.57 8.92 0.42
C LYS A 66 -5.97 9.51 0.20
N GLU A 67 -6.83 9.38 1.20
CA GLU A 67 -8.15 10.00 1.27
C GLU A 67 -8.35 10.58 2.68
N GLY A 68 -8.18 11.89 2.82
CA GLY A 68 -8.11 12.51 4.14
C GLY A 68 -6.92 11.94 4.95
N LEU A 69 -7.20 11.42 6.14
CA LEU A 69 -6.19 10.73 6.97
C LEU A 69 -6.02 9.26 6.59
N THR A 70 -6.93 8.70 5.81
CA THR A 70 -6.93 7.29 5.44
C THR A 70 -5.92 7.03 4.33
N LYS A 71 -5.05 6.05 4.54
CA LYS A 71 -4.06 5.55 3.60
C LYS A 71 -4.36 4.11 3.24
N ARG A 72 -4.22 3.75 1.97
CA ARG A 72 -4.55 2.42 1.44
C ARG A 72 -3.50 1.91 0.49
N PHE A 73 -3.17 0.64 0.62
CA PHE A 73 -2.34 -0.07 -0.35
C PHE A 73 -2.78 -1.52 -0.47
N SER A 74 -2.36 -2.17 -1.55
CA SER A 74 -2.50 -3.61 -1.70
C SER A 74 -1.26 -4.19 -2.35
N PHE A 75 -1.01 -5.46 -2.07
CA PHE A 75 0.01 -6.24 -2.76
C PHE A 75 -0.44 -7.68 -2.87
N LYS A 76 0.14 -8.38 -3.85
CA LYS A 76 -0.10 -9.79 -4.09
C LYS A 76 1.20 -10.50 -4.38
N GLN A 77 1.28 -11.77 -3.99
CA GLN A 77 2.45 -12.58 -4.26
C GLN A 77 2.10 -14.06 -4.34
N HIS A 78 2.97 -14.79 -5.05
CA HIS A 78 2.95 -16.23 -5.15
C HIS A 78 3.89 -16.84 -4.11
N LEU A 79 3.42 -17.84 -3.37
CA LEU A 79 4.17 -18.62 -2.40
C LEU A 79 4.33 -20.03 -2.95
N SER A 80 5.57 -20.43 -3.22
CA SER A 80 5.84 -21.78 -3.68
C SER A 80 5.53 -22.77 -2.56
N ALA A 81 4.78 -23.81 -2.89
CA ALA A 81 4.51 -24.90 -1.95
C ALA A 81 5.45 -26.10 -2.16
N GLY A 82 6.42 -26.01 -3.07
CA GLY A 82 7.22 -27.18 -3.43
C GLY A 82 6.49 -28.18 -4.32
N GLY A 83 7.14 -29.31 -4.59
CA GLY A 83 6.61 -30.38 -5.44
C GLY A 83 5.76 -31.40 -4.68
N TYR A 84 4.86 -32.10 -5.39
CA TYR A 84 4.06 -33.21 -4.85
C TYR A 84 4.59 -34.56 -5.34
N THR A 85 4.53 -35.58 -4.48
CA THR A 85 4.77 -36.98 -4.81
C THR A 85 3.60 -37.83 -4.31
N SER A 86 3.09 -38.73 -5.14
CA SER A 86 2.05 -39.69 -4.74
C SER A 86 2.61 -40.89 -3.97
N ALA A 87 3.93 -41.09 -3.97
CA ALA A 87 4.58 -42.24 -3.34
C ALA A 87 4.75 -42.08 -1.82
N ALA A 88 4.41 -40.92 -1.25
CA ALA A 88 4.59 -40.60 0.16
C ALA A 88 6.05 -40.75 0.65
N ASP A 89 6.99 -40.39 -0.22
CA ASP A 89 8.45 -40.50 -0.03
C ASP A 89 9.17 -39.15 0.08
N GLY A 90 8.41 -38.09 0.40
CA GLY A 90 8.93 -36.76 0.68
C GLY A 90 9.91 -36.74 1.88
N PRO A 91 10.88 -35.82 1.90
CA PRO A 91 11.96 -35.80 2.90
C PRO A 91 11.51 -35.41 4.31
N ASP A 92 10.30 -34.86 4.49
CA ASP A 92 9.73 -34.51 5.79
C ASP A 92 8.71 -35.58 6.20
N GLU A 93 8.98 -36.30 7.30
CA GLU A 93 8.10 -37.37 7.77
C GLU A 93 6.69 -36.90 8.17
N SER A 94 6.54 -35.62 8.55
CA SER A 94 5.24 -35.03 8.87
C SER A 94 4.47 -34.63 7.60
N TYR A 95 5.18 -34.48 6.47
CA TYR A 95 4.64 -34.05 5.19
C TYR A 95 5.13 -34.95 4.05
N ARG A 96 4.90 -36.27 4.19
CA ARG A 96 5.43 -37.31 3.29
C ARG A 96 5.05 -37.17 1.81
N TYR A 97 3.99 -36.44 1.48
CA TYR A 97 3.59 -36.19 0.09
C TYR A 97 4.26 -34.95 -0.52
N CYS A 98 5.09 -34.25 0.25
CA CYS A 98 5.83 -33.08 -0.19
C CYS A 98 7.21 -33.48 -0.69
N LEU A 99 7.46 -33.41 -2.00
CA LEU A 99 8.73 -33.83 -2.60
C LEU A 99 9.86 -32.83 -2.40
N ALA A 100 9.54 -31.53 -2.39
CA ALA A 100 10.54 -30.45 -2.32
C ALA A 100 10.03 -29.33 -1.40
N PRO A 101 9.95 -29.56 -0.08
CA PRO A 101 9.40 -28.60 0.87
C PRO A 101 10.14 -27.27 0.81
N LYS A 102 9.41 -26.19 1.10
CA LYS A 102 9.96 -24.84 1.25
C LYS A 102 9.99 -24.47 2.71
N ASP A 103 10.96 -23.63 3.06
CA ASP A 103 10.91 -22.95 4.35
C ASP A 103 9.62 -22.12 4.44
N PRO A 104 9.04 -22.00 5.64
CA PRO A 104 7.86 -21.16 5.83
C PRO A 104 8.09 -19.73 5.37
N TYR A 105 7.01 -19.05 5.01
CA TYR A 105 7.02 -17.64 4.66
C TYR A 105 6.54 -16.79 5.82
N TYR A 106 7.19 -15.66 6.02
CA TYR A 106 6.67 -14.55 6.80
C TYR A 106 6.06 -13.53 5.84
N VAL A 107 4.74 -13.34 5.94
CA VAL A 107 3.98 -12.35 5.17
C VAL A 107 3.69 -11.17 6.08
N ASN A 108 4.40 -10.08 5.82
CA ASN A 108 4.36 -8.84 6.59
C ASN A 108 3.36 -7.88 5.93
N LEU A 109 2.21 -7.69 6.58
CA LEU A 109 1.06 -7.01 6.00
C LEU A 109 1.19 -5.49 6.09
N ILE A 110 1.45 -4.99 7.29
CA ILE A 110 1.64 -3.59 7.62
C ILE A 110 2.60 -3.47 8.81
N GLU A 111 3.38 -2.41 8.84
CA GLU A 111 4.27 -2.08 9.96
C GLU A 111 4.01 -0.67 10.49
N PHE A 112 4.30 -0.51 11.78
CA PHE A 112 4.29 0.74 12.49
C PHE A 112 5.70 0.98 13.02
N ASP A 113 6.41 1.92 12.43
CA ASP A 113 7.78 2.26 12.84
C ASP A 113 7.76 3.40 13.85
N ALA A 114 8.14 3.08 15.09
CA ALA A 114 8.10 4.03 16.19
C ALA A 114 9.01 5.25 15.96
N GLN A 115 10.01 5.13 15.09
CA GLN A 115 11.01 6.15 14.81
C GLN A 115 10.77 6.88 13.49
N HIS A 116 9.68 6.56 12.77
CA HIS A 116 9.39 7.21 11.50
C HIS A 116 9.07 8.71 11.69
N ILE A 117 8.12 9.00 12.57
CA ILE A 117 7.78 10.34 13.04
C ILE A 117 7.66 10.31 14.57
N GLY A 118 8.58 10.99 15.24
CA GLY A 118 8.62 11.03 16.71
C GLY A 118 9.14 9.74 17.31
N ASN A 119 8.57 9.35 18.47
CA ASN A 119 8.97 8.19 19.25
C ASN A 119 7.71 7.40 19.68
N SER A 120 6.90 6.96 18.73
CA SER A 120 5.59 6.35 18.98
C SER A 120 5.14 5.43 17.84
N PHE A 121 4.45 4.33 18.11
CA PHE A 121 3.90 3.48 17.04
C PHE A 121 2.68 4.09 16.33
N GLY A 122 2.05 5.09 16.94
CA GLY A 122 0.90 5.83 16.40
C GLY A 122 0.37 6.83 17.42
N SER A 123 -0.78 7.42 17.12
CA SER A 123 -1.45 8.47 17.90
C SER A 123 -2.86 8.08 18.31
N ASP A 124 -3.49 8.89 19.17
CA ASP A 124 -4.86 8.67 19.59
C ASP A 124 -5.83 8.65 18.41
N GLY A 125 -6.68 7.61 18.37
CA GLY A 125 -7.65 7.41 17.29
C GLY A 125 -7.08 6.75 16.04
N ASP A 126 -5.78 6.40 16.00
CA ASP A 126 -5.21 5.69 14.86
C ASP A 126 -5.75 4.26 14.75
N THR A 127 -6.19 3.90 13.55
CA THR A 127 -6.72 2.57 13.24
C THR A 127 -6.07 1.98 12.00
N PHE A 128 -6.17 0.67 11.87
CA PHE A 128 -5.80 -0.05 10.66
C PHE A 128 -6.70 -1.25 10.41
N LYS A 129 -6.76 -1.67 9.16
CA LYS A 129 -7.41 -2.88 8.70
C LYS A 129 -6.54 -3.54 7.65
N CYS A 130 -6.35 -4.86 7.73
CA CYS A 130 -5.78 -5.65 6.64
C CYS A 130 -6.70 -6.83 6.32
N ASP A 131 -7.05 -6.96 5.04
CA ASP A 131 -7.80 -8.08 4.47
C ASP A 131 -6.81 -8.97 3.71
N PHE A 132 -6.68 -10.22 4.15
CA PHE A 132 -5.77 -11.21 3.58
C PHE A 132 -6.55 -12.38 3.02
N VAL A 133 -6.39 -12.63 1.72
CA VAL A 133 -6.99 -13.77 1.04
C VAL A 133 -5.90 -14.55 0.31
N MET A 134 -5.75 -15.83 0.63
CA MET A 134 -4.81 -16.74 -0.04
C MET A 134 -5.57 -17.89 -0.68
N SER A 135 -5.29 -18.24 -1.93
CA SER A 135 -5.99 -19.30 -2.64
C SER A 135 -5.05 -20.14 -3.51
N HIS A 136 -5.55 -21.30 -3.95
CA HIS A 136 -4.89 -22.14 -4.94
C HIS A 136 -5.61 -21.93 -6.26
N ARG A 137 -4.91 -21.40 -7.28
CA ARG A 137 -5.44 -21.22 -8.64
C ARG A 137 -6.82 -20.53 -8.72
N GLY A 138 -7.12 -19.62 -7.78
CA GLY A 138 -8.41 -18.93 -7.73
C GLY A 138 -9.60 -19.81 -7.32
N MET A 139 -9.35 -21.00 -6.75
CA MET A 139 -10.41 -21.89 -6.29
C MET A 139 -11.13 -21.32 -5.05
N ALA A 140 -12.44 -21.12 -5.17
CA ALA A 140 -13.28 -20.60 -4.09
C ALA A 140 -13.46 -21.56 -2.89
N THR A 141 -13.10 -22.84 -3.03
CA THR A 141 -13.19 -23.84 -1.95
C THR A 141 -11.84 -24.10 -1.29
N TYR A 142 -10.74 -23.61 -1.87
CA TYR A 142 -9.38 -23.87 -1.41
C TYR A 142 -8.67 -22.53 -1.15
N TYR A 143 -9.10 -21.87 -0.09
CA TYR A 143 -8.62 -20.55 0.29
C TYR A 143 -8.50 -20.38 1.80
N ASP A 144 -7.74 -19.38 2.23
CA ASP A 144 -7.65 -18.88 3.59
C ASP A 144 -8.05 -17.41 3.53
N HIS A 145 -8.81 -16.94 4.51
CA HIS A 145 -9.27 -15.56 4.57
C HIS A 145 -9.30 -15.05 6.00
N LEU A 146 -8.52 -14.01 6.25
CA LEU A 146 -8.45 -13.29 7.52
C LEU A 146 -8.79 -11.82 7.32
N VAL A 147 -9.56 -11.25 8.24
CA VAL A 147 -9.72 -9.80 8.35
C VAL A 147 -9.15 -9.36 9.69
N ILE A 148 -8.15 -8.49 9.65
CA ILE A 148 -7.45 -7.96 10.82
C ILE A 148 -7.88 -6.51 10.98
N TYR A 149 -8.43 -6.14 12.13
CA TYR A 149 -8.80 -4.76 12.44
C TYR A 149 -8.17 -4.35 13.77
N GLY A 150 -7.44 -3.26 13.80
CA GLY A 150 -6.66 -2.88 14.96
C GLY A 150 -6.45 -1.38 15.11
N ALA A 151 -5.67 -1.06 16.13
CA ALA A 151 -5.25 0.28 16.47
C ALA A 151 -3.76 0.31 16.79
N SER A 152 -3.14 1.44 16.48
CA SER A 152 -1.79 1.79 16.89
C SER A 152 -1.87 3.02 17.78
N SER A 153 -1.12 3.07 18.87
CA SER A 153 -0.97 4.27 19.68
C SER A 153 0.50 4.41 20.11
N HIS A 154 0.78 5.22 21.11
CA HIS A 154 2.13 5.66 21.43
C HIS A 154 3.06 4.46 21.71
N ASP A 155 2.57 3.47 22.44
CA ASP A 155 3.36 2.36 22.96
C ASP A 155 2.82 0.98 22.59
N CYS A 156 1.79 0.90 21.74
CA CYS A 156 1.04 -0.33 21.51
C CYS A 156 0.55 -0.46 20.06
N VAL A 157 0.56 -1.69 19.55
CA VAL A 157 -0.09 -2.10 18.30
C VAL A 157 -0.85 -3.38 18.58
N SER A 158 -2.17 -3.32 18.46
CA SER A 158 -3.06 -4.44 18.78
C SER A 158 -4.18 -4.55 17.77
N ALA A 159 -4.74 -5.75 17.64
CA ALA A 159 -5.82 -6.03 16.71
C ALA A 159 -6.78 -7.10 17.22
N ARG A 160 -7.97 -7.07 16.63
CA ARG A 160 -8.91 -8.16 16.54
C ARG A 160 -8.81 -8.81 15.17
N ILE A 161 -8.83 -10.13 15.15
CA ILE A 161 -8.64 -10.93 13.94
C ILE A 161 -9.87 -11.79 13.76
N GLU A 162 -10.60 -11.54 12.69
CA GLU A 162 -11.74 -12.33 12.27
C GLU A 162 -11.28 -13.40 11.28
N VAL A 163 -11.43 -14.65 11.66
CA VAL A 163 -11.07 -15.79 10.82
C VAL A 163 -12.30 -16.16 9.98
N LYS A 164 -12.25 -15.89 8.68
CA LYS A 164 -13.37 -16.15 7.77
C LYS A 164 -13.34 -17.55 7.20
N HIS A 165 -12.14 -18.06 6.87
CA HIS A 165 -11.96 -19.42 6.37
C HIS A 165 -10.50 -19.86 6.54
N ILE A 166 -10.28 -21.13 6.85
CA ILE A 166 -8.95 -21.77 6.94
C ILE A 166 -8.99 -23.11 6.24
N MET A 167 -8.06 -23.32 5.31
CA MET A 167 -7.97 -24.56 4.54
C MET A 167 -7.28 -25.68 5.31
N HIS A 168 -6.18 -25.37 6.00
CA HIS A 168 -5.38 -26.31 6.77
C HIS A 168 -4.97 -25.73 8.12
N ASP A 169 -5.21 -26.50 9.19
CA ASP A 169 -5.00 -26.06 10.59
C ASP A 169 -3.53 -25.76 10.93
N THR A 170 -2.59 -26.31 10.16
CA THR A 170 -1.15 -26.14 10.40
C THR A 170 -0.50 -25.12 9.48
N ALA A 171 -1.24 -24.57 8.51
CA ALA A 171 -0.67 -23.75 7.45
C ALA A 171 -0.49 -22.28 7.85
N LEU A 172 -1.31 -21.76 8.78
CA LEU A 172 -1.36 -20.32 9.07
C LEU A 172 -1.24 -20.04 10.57
N LYS A 173 -0.34 -19.13 10.91
CA LYS A 173 -0.16 -18.63 12.28
C LYS A 173 0.06 -17.13 12.26
N LEU A 174 -0.24 -16.47 13.37
CA LEU A 174 0.25 -15.11 13.61
C LEU A 174 1.66 -15.21 14.17
N PHE A 175 2.52 -14.32 13.71
CA PHE A 175 3.87 -14.16 14.23
C PHE A 175 3.99 -12.85 15.01
N ILE A 176 4.54 -12.94 16.21
CA ILE A 176 4.77 -11.80 17.10
C ILE A 176 6.23 -11.80 17.53
N SER A 177 6.91 -10.69 17.27
CA SER A 177 8.28 -10.44 17.76
C SER A 177 8.26 -9.21 18.65
N GLU A 178 8.63 -9.38 19.91
CA GLU A 178 8.71 -8.33 20.92
C GLU A 178 10.13 -8.22 21.48
N PRO A 179 10.55 -7.04 21.99
CA PRO A 179 11.87 -6.85 22.53
C PRO A 179 12.00 -7.60 23.86
N GLY A 180 13.12 -8.31 24.02
CA GLY A 180 13.43 -9.06 25.23
C GLY A 180 12.59 -10.33 25.42
N GLU A 181 11.82 -10.75 24.42
CA GLU A 181 11.04 -11.98 24.45
C GLU A 181 11.39 -12.90 23.28
N ALA A 182 11.23 -14.20 23.51
CA ALA A 182 11.28 -15.16 22.41
C ALA A 182 10.08 -14.90 21.48
N PRO A 183 10.24 -15.08 20.15
CA PRO A 183 9.15 -14.94 19.21
C PRO A 183 7.98 -15.86 19.57
N ARG A 184 6.75 -15.35 19.41
CA ARG A 184 5.51 -16.06 19.76
C ARG A 184 4.71 -16.32 18.50
N PHE A 185 4.08 -17.48 18.47
CA PHE A 185 3.17 -17.89 17.41
C PHE A 185 1.78 -18.12 18.00
N ILE A 186 0.75 -17.66 17.30
CA ILE A 186 -0.65 -17.99 17.62
C ILE A 186 -1.20 -18.75 16.43
N ASP A 187 -1.53 -20.03 16.65
CA ASP A 187 -2.10 -20.88 15.60
C ASP A 187 -3.46 -20.32 15.16
N ILE A 188 -3.72 -20.33 13.86
CA ILE A 188 -5.04 -20.01 13.29
C ILE A 188 -5.57 -21.26 12.60
N THR A 189 -6.64 -21.82 13.16
CA THR A 189 -7.19 -23.12 12.76
C THR A 189 -8.62 -23.01 12.26
N LYS A 190 -9.16 -24.09 11.70
CA LYS A 190 -10.59 -24.22 11.37
C LYS A 190 -11.49 -24.02 12.59
N ALA A 191 -11.02 -24.36 13.79
CA ALA A 191 -11.78 -24.14 15.00
C ALA A 191 -11.96 -22.66 15.33
N ASP A 192 -11.16 -21.77 14.72
CA ASP A 192 -11.24 -20.32 14.91
C ASP A 192 -12.17 -19.64 13.90
N VAL A 193 -12.65 -20.35 12.88
CA VAL A 193 -13.55 -19.80 11.87
C VAL A 193 -14.83 -19.27 12.51
N GLY A 194 -15.17 -18.03 12.19
CA GLY A 194 -16.30 -17.30 12.78
C GLY A 194 -16.02 -16.72 14.16
N LYS A 195 -14.83 -16.94 14.73
CA LYS A 195 -14.38 -16.32 15.99
C LYS A 195 -13.54 -15.08 15.74
N THR A 196 -13.35 -14.33 16.82
CA THR A 196 -12.46 -13.18 16.88
C THR A 196 -11.32 -13.46 17.86
N LEU A 197 -10.08 -13.36 17.39
CA LEU A 197 -8.88 -13.47 18.22
C LEU A 197 -8.38 -12.06 18.56
N THR A 198 -7.95 -11.82 19.81
CA THR A 198 -7.34 -10.54 20.21
C THR A 198 -5.84 -10.72 20.38
N VAL A 199 -5.07 -9.85 19.73
CA VAL A 199 -3.62 -9.99 19.62
C VAL A 199 -2.92 -8.66 19.80
N PHE A 200 -1.80 -8.70 20.52
CA PHE A 200 -0.85 -7.59 20.63
C PHE A 200 0.37 -7.93 19.79
N PHE A 201 0.59 -7.17 18.72
CA PHE A 201 1.83 -7.19 17.93
C PHE A 201 2.93 -6.36 18.62
N ARG A 202 2.50 -5.46 19.50
CA ARG A 202 3.32 -4.68 20.39
C ARG A 202 2.53 -4.37 21.65
N GLN A 203 2.92 -4.94 22.78
CA GLN A 203 2.32 -4.64 24.07
C GLN A 203 2.84 -3.31 24.64
N ILE A 204 2.00 -2.71 25.47
CA ILE A 204 2.36 -1.55 26.31
C ILE A 204 3.66 -1.85 27.08
N GLY A 205 4.59 -0.89 27.04
CA GLY A 205 5.90 -0.99 27.71
C GLY A 205 6.95 -1.85 26.99
N LYS A 206 6.63 -2.47 25.84
CA LYS A 206 7.58 -3.33 25.11
C LYS A 206 8.27 -2.58 23.97
N GLY A 207 9.32 -1.82 24.27
CA GLY A 207 10.06 -1.07 23.25
C GLY A 207 9.35 0.22 22.87
N TYR A 208 8.88 0.96 23.87
CA TYR A 208 8.32 2.30 23.69
C TYR A 208 9.28 3.19 22.89
N GLY A 209 8.74 3.85 21.86
CA GLY A 209 9.50 4.77 21.02
C GLY A 209 10.66 4.16 20.23
N ASN A 210 10.70 2.83 20.09
CA ASN A 210 11.77 2.17 19.34
C ASN A 210 11.29 0.90 18.61
N GLY A 211 11.84 0.68 17.42
CA GLY A 211 11.59 -0.49 16.60
C GLY A 211 10.21 -0.49 15.94
N ILE A 212 9.77 -1.69 15.57
CA ILE A 212 8.66 -1.91 14.65
C ILE A 212 7.59 -2.79 15.29
N GLY A 213 6.36 -2.27 15.36
CA GLY A 213 5.15 -3.05 15.62
C GLY A 213 4.63 -3.57 14.29
N ARG A 214 4.73 -4.87 14.03
CA ARG A 214 4.40 -5.44 12.72
C ARG A 214 3.29 -6.47 12.80
N VAL A 215 2.36 -6.39 11.85
CA VAL A 215 1.36 -7.41 11.61
C VAL A 215 1.93 -8.45 10.64
N SER A 216 2.36 -9.59 11.18
CA SER A 216 3.00 -10.66 10.41
C SER A 216 2.23 -11.96 10.49
N LEU A 217 2.06 -12.61 9.35
CA LEU A 217 1.57 -13.99 9.24
C LEU A 217 2.77 -14.91 9.00
N PHE A 218 2.79 -16.04 9.69
CA PHE A 218 3.63 -17.17 9.35
C PHE A 218 2.81 -18.16 8.52
N VAL A 219 3.31 -18.49 7.34
CA VAL A 219 2.65 -19.35 6.36
C VAL A 219 3.53 -20.56 6.08
N ASP A 220 3.14 -21.72 6.60
CA ASP A 220 3.73 -23.01 6.26
C ASP A 220 3.04 -23.55 5.00
N THR A 221 3.79 -23.67 3.90
CA THR A 221 3.23 -24.16 2.64
C THR A 221 3.34 -25.67 2.48
N ARG A 222 4.00 -26.39 3.41
CA ARG A 222 4.17 -27.85 3.35
C ARG A 222 2.86 -28.66 3.35
N PRO A 223 1.80 -28.26 4.09
CA PRO A 223 0.49 -28.88 3.98
C PRO A 223 -0.11 -28.80 2.56
N HIS A 224 0.40 -27.90 1.71
CA HIS A 224 -0.09 -27.60 0.38
C HIS A 224 0.86 -28.01 -0.74
N CYS A 225 1.83 -28.91 -0.52
CA CYS A 225 2.81 -29.24 -1.56
C CYS A 225 2.15 -29.74 -2.86
N GLY A 226 2.65 -29.24 -4.00
CA GLY A 226 2.02 -29.38 -5.33
C GLY A 226 0.74 -28.56 -5.54
N SER A 227 0.25 -27.85 -4.53
CA SER A 227 -0.87 -26.92 -4.58
C SER A 227 -0.40 -25.51 -4.23
N GLU A 228 0.36 -24.89 -5.15
CA GLU A 228 0.95 -23.57 -4.93
C GLU A 228 -0.10 -22.52 -4.49
N ARG A 229 0.34 -21.56 -3.68
CA ARG A 229 -0.55 -20.57 -3.06
C ARG A 229 -0.27 -19.20 -3.63
N ALA A 230 -1.31 -18.43 -3.90
CA ALA A 230 -1.20 -17.01 -4.22
C ALA A 230 -2.11 -16.23 -3.28
N PHE A 231 -1.64 -15.09 -2.81
CA PHE A 231 -2.41 -14.25 -1.91
C PHE A 231 -2.49 -12.81 -2.40
N THR A 232 -3.52 -12.11 -1.94
CA THR A 232 -3.65 -10.66 -1.97
C THR A 232 -3.83 -10.18 -0.54
N ALA A 233 -3.11 -9.12 -0.18
CA ALA A 233 -3.30 -8.38 1.06
C ALA A 233 -3.71 -6.95 0.70
N THR A 234 -4.80 -6.47 1.28
CA THR A 234 -5.26 -5.07 1.16
C THR A 234 -5.26 -4.45 2.54
N CYS A 235 -4.49 -3.38 2.73
CA CYS A 235 -4.38 -2.71 4.01
C CYS A 235 -4.83 -1.25 3.91
N GLU A 236 -5.54 -0.81 4.93
CA GLU A 236 -6.01 0.54 5.18
C GLU A 236 -5.56 0.98 6.56
N TYR A 237 -5.11 2.22 6.73
CA TYR A 237 -4.64 2.72 8.02
C TYR A 237 -4.69 4.24 8.08
N THR A 238 -4.70 4.82 9.28
CA THR A 238 -4.70 6.29 9.47
C THR A 238 -3.38 6.81 10.00
N SER A 239 -2.58 5.94 10.64
CA SER A 239 -1.37 6.38 11.33
C SER A 239 -0.34 7.02 10.40
N VAL A 240 0.35 8.03 10.90
CA VAL A 240 1.53 8.60 10.25
C VAL A 240 2.72 7.65 10.29
N ASN A 241 2.80 6.79 11.32
CA ASN A 241 3.87 5.81 11.51
C ASN A 241 3.57 4.44 10.89
N GLY A 242 2.32 4.22 10.47
CA GLY A 242 1.90 3.08 9.68
C GLY A 242 2.41 3.16 8.24
N ARG A 243 2.82 2.02 7.67
CA ARG A 243 3.29 1.95 6.27
C ARG A 243 3.34 0.51 5.73
N PRO A 244 3.39 0.33 4.40
CA PRO A 244 3.77 -0.95 3.80
C PRO A 244 5.12 -1.43 4.33
N CYS A 245 5.25 -2.73 4.62
CA CYS A 245 6.53 -3.27 5.07
C CYS A 245 7.60 -3.19 3.98
N ALA A 246 8.85 -2.90 4.38
CA ALA A 246 10.00 -2.90 3.46
C ALA A 246 10.20 -4.30 2.84
N GLN A 247 10.19 -5.33 3.68
CA GLN A 247 10.20 -6.74 3.27
C GLN A 247 8.83 -7.36 3.52
N ARG A 248 8.02 -7.51 2.46
CA ARG A 248 6.64 -8.00 2.57
C ARG A 248 6.52 -9.52 2.65
N VAL A 249 7.42 -10.24 2.00
CA VAL A 249 7.45 -11.71 1.98
C VAL A 249 8.89 -12.16 2.11
N SER A 250 9.17 -13.03 3.07
CA SER A 250 10.50 -13.55 3.35
C SER A 250 10.45 -14.97 3.88
N HIS A 251 11.54 -15.72 3.73
CA HIS A 251 11.77 -16.94 4.52
C HIS A 251 12.44 -16.63 5.86
N ASN A 252 13.09 -15.46 5.95
CA ASN A 252 13.73 -15.00 7.18
C ASN A 252 12.66 -14.47 8.14
N GLN A 253 12.77 -14.90 9.40
CA GLN A 253 11.94 -14.40 10.48
C GLN A 253 12.18 -12.90 10.67
N PRO A 254 11.12 -12.07 10.68
CA PRO A 254 11.27 -10.65 10.99
C PRO A 254 11.64 -10.47 12.46
N SER A 255 12.43 -9.44 12.75
CA SER A 255 12.72 -9.03 14.12
C SER A 255 11.85 -7.83 14.49
N TRP A 256 11.92 -7.42 15.75
CA TRP A 256 11.26 -6.18 16.17
C TRP A 256 12.07 -4.92 15.78
N GLU A 257 13.34 -5.09 15.40
CA GLU A 257 14.27 -4.00 15.02
C GLU A 257 14.23 -3.71 13.52
N GLN A 258 13.83 -4.69 12.71
CA GLN A 258 13.91 -4.68 11.25
C GLN A 258 12.63 -5.12 10.60
#